data_AF-A0A6V7QQ59-F1
#
_entry.id   AF-A0A6V7QQ59-F1
#
_cell.length_a   1.000
_cell.length_b   1.000
_cell.length_c   1.000
_cell.angle_alpha   90.00
_cell.angle_beta   90.00
_cell.angle_gamma   90.00
#
_symmetry.space_group_name_H-M   'P 1'
#
loop_
_entity.id
_entity.type
_entity.pdbx_description
1 polymer ?
#
loop_
_entity_poly.entity_id
_entity_poly.type
_entity_poly.pdbx_seq_one_letter_code
_entity_poly.pdbx_strand_id
1 'polypeptide(L)'
;MPIIPSTNWAVDLGPFPCYNARALRPFAFDFADLPRPFQASSTRPIRKSKPLRARVRVLLLQGKHGDGHGNGLRSGATPSPVQAREGERTEGGGGRRRPAPRPPPLRHRRDLRRRAPPENWLPIPPRSKIAIFTWHGATIELDGISEVEYVADETPMVSYVNVHAILDGRRTHAKASQGSGLDASQSVSQGPRVIVVGPTDSGKSTLCRMLLSWASKQGWKPTFVDLDIGQGSITIPGCIAATPVEMPIDAVEGIPLEMPIVYFYGHTTPNVNADLYKVLMKELAQTLEKQFSGNAESRAAGMVINTMGWVEGLGYELLLQAVDTFKANVVLVLGQEKLCSMLKEVLKSKPNVDIVKLHKSEGVVLRNQKVRQKARSFRIREYFYGLSNDLSPHSNIINFSDVSIYRIGGGPQAPRSALPIGAEPVADPTRVVAVNINRDLLHLVLAVSYAKEPDQIISSNVAGFIYVTDIDIQRKKIVCLTPCPGELPSKILVVGTLTWLEG
;
A
#
# COMPACT_ATOMS: atom_id res chain seq x y z
N MET A 1 -5.02 -11.83 -26.41
CA MET A 1 -3.86 -11.56 -25.54
C MET A 1 -4.34 -10.84 -24.28
N PRO A 2 -4.25 -11.44 -23.09
CA PRO A 2 -4.84 -10.84 -21.89
C PRO A 2 -4.00 -9.63 -21.44
N ILE A 3 -4.72 -8.53 -21.21
CA ILE A 3 -4.47 -7.21 -20.62
C ILE A 3 -4.14 -7.07 -19.12
N ILE A 4 -3.02 -7.54 -18.58
CA ILE A 4 -2.67 -7.40 -17.15
C ILE A 4 -2.58 -5.91 -16.75
N PRO A 5 -3.28 -5.44 -15.72
CA PRO A 5 -3.26 -4.03 -15.31
C PRO A 5 -2.01 -3.68 -14.49
N SER A 6 -1.59 -2.42 -14.61
CA SER A 6 -0.41 -1.85 -13.98
C SER A 6 -0.64 -1.51 -12.51
N THR A 7 0.05 -2.20 -11.61
CA THR A 7 0.28 -1.71 -10.27
C THR A 7 1.40 -0.65 -10.33
N ASN A 8 1.09 0.61 -9.97
CA ASN A 8 2.09 1.67 -9.83
C ASN A 8 2.72 1.56 -8.43
N TRP A 9 4.04 1.36 -8.33
CA TRP A 9 4.76 1.32 -7.05
C TRP A 9 5.93 2.30 -7.06
N ALA A 10 6.27 2.83 -5.88
CA ALA A 10 7.55 3.47 -5.63
C ALA A 10 8.24 2.66 -4.53
N VAL A 11 9.41 2.08 -4.82
CA VAL A 11 10.25 1.42 -3.83
C VAL A 11 11.23 2.47 -3.32
N ASP A 12 11.01 2.94 -2.09
CA ASP A 12 12.00 3.74 -1.38
C ASP A 12 12.89 2.81 -0.55
N LEU A 13 14.17 2.76 -0.94
CA LEU A 13 15.20 1.96 -0.29
C LEU A 13 15.54 2.46 1.13
N GLY A 14 15.01 3.64 1.52
CA GLY A 14 15.17 4.23 2.84
C GLY A 14 16.60 4.71 3.13
N PRO A 15 16.78 5.67 4.04
CA PRO A 15 18.08 5.94 4.64
C PRO A 15 18.44 4.83 5.63
N PHE A 16 19.70 4.40 5.67
CA PHE A 16 20.20 3.45 6.67
C PHE A 16 19.97 3.97 8.11
N PRO A 17 19.85 3.09 9.12
CA PRO A 17 19.54 3.49 10.50
C PRO A 17 20.80 4.00 11.18
N CYS A 18 21.17 5.25 10.92
CA CYS A 18 22.08 6.03 11.75
C CYS A 18 21.67 7.48 11.59
N TYR A 19 20.96 8.05 12.55
CA TYR A 19 21.35 9.33 13.15
C TYR A 19 20.44 9.64 14.34
N ASN A 20 21.09 9.76 15.50
CA ASN A 20 20.55 10.25 16.74
C ASN A 20 19.92 11.64 16.51
N ALA A 21 18.66 11.77 16.89
CA ALA A 21 17.98 13.06 16.93
C ALA A 21 18.59 13.94 18.04
N ARG A 22 19.58 14.76 17.69
CA ARG A 22 19.90 15.99 18.43
C ARG A 22 20.76 16.92 17.55
N ALA A 23 20.29 18.17 17.47
CA ALA A 23 20.89 19.32 16.79
C ALA A 23 20.63 19.44 15.28
N LEU A 24 19.54 20.11 14.93
CA LEU A 24 19.45 20.90 13.70
C LEU A 24 19.28 22.38 14.10
N ARG A 25 20.34 23.16 13.89
CA ARG A 25 20.25 24.62 13.65
C ARG A 25 20.52 24.84 12.17
N PRO A 26 19.89 25.84 11.52
CA PRO A 26 20.01 26.02 10.09
C PRO A 26 21.31 26.77 9.77
N PHE A 27 22.11 26.22 8.86
CA PHE A 27 23.05 27.01 8.07
C PHE A 27 22.84 26.64 6.60
N ALA A 28 22.53 27.67 5.81
CA ALA A 28 22.54 27.61 4.37
C ALA A 28 23.99 27.65 3.89
N PHE A 29 24.35 26.77 2.95
CA PHE A 29 25.51 26.97 2.10
C PHE A 29 25.13 26.73 0.65
N ASP A 30 25.40 27.76 -0.14
CA ASP A 30 25.50 27.79 -1.58
C ASP A 30 26.85 27.18 -1.98
N PHE A 31 26.94 26.33 -3.01
CA PHE A 31 28.16 26.20 -3.81
C PHE A 31 27.91 25.44 -5.12
N ALA A 32 28.35 26.10 -6.18
CA ALA A 32 28.58 25.59 -7.53
C ALA A 32 29.73 24.57 -7.59
N ASP A 33 29.78 23.91 -8.75
CA ASP A 33 30.83 23.04 -9.32
C ASP A 33 30.88 21.57 -8.87
N LEU A 34 30.36 20.70 -9.73
CA LEU A 34 30.71 19.28 -9.81
C LEU A 34 30.99 18.86 -11.27
N PRO A 35 31.95 17.94 -11.50
CA PRO A 35 32.48 17.60 -12.82
C PRO A 35 31.59 16.64 -13.63
N ARG A 36 31.65 16.74 -14.97
CA ARG A 36 30.85 15.96 -15.93
C ARG A 36 31.15 14.44 -15.89
N PRO A 37 30.15 13.55 -16.03
CA PRO A 37 30.40 12.11 -16.05
C PRO A 37 30.73 11.55 -17.45
N PHE A 38 31.63 10.56 -17.44
CA PHE A 38 32.06 9.73 -18.56
C PHE A 38 30.95 8.75 -19.00
N GLN A 39 30.75 8.60 -20.31
CA GLN A 39 29.92 7.56 -20.92
C GLN A 39 30.71 6.27 -21.12
N ALA A 40 30.10 5.12 -20.80
CA ALA A 40 30.53 3.82 -21.32
C ALA A 40 29.30 3.04 -21.80
N SER A 41 29.28 2.75 -23.10
CA SER A 41 28.27 1.95 -23.80
C SER A 41 28.82 0.55 -24.09
N SER A 42 28.00 -0.49 -23.88
CA SER A 42 28.18 -1.80 -24.51
C SER A 42 26.96 -2.69 -24.24
N THR A 43 26.15 -2.94 -25.27
CA THR A 43 25.12 -4.00 -25.29
C THR A 43 25.61 -5.18 -26.15
N ARG A 44 25.35 -6.41 -25.69
CA ARG A 44 25.42 -7.63 -26.52
C ARG A 44 24.09 -8.36 -26.44
N PRO A 45 23.52 -8.85 -27.56
CA PRO A 45 22.23 -9.53 -27.54
C PRO A 45 22.40 -11.03 -27.27
N ILE A 46 21.52 -11.62 -26.46
CA ILE A 46 21.39 -13.08 -26.30
C ILE A 46 19.94 -13.52 -26.62
N ARG A 47 19.86 -14.73 -27.19
CA ARG A 47 18.75 -15.38 -27.90
C ARG A 47 17.45 -15.55 -27.12
N LYS A 48 16.35 -15.60 -27.90
CA LYS A 48 14.94 -15.79 -27.51
C LYS A 48 14.67 -17.15 -26.82
N SER A 49 14.13 -17.13 -25.60
CA SER A 49 13.36 -18.24 -25.00
C SER A 49 12.44 -17.76 -23.87
N LYS A 50 11.11 -17.95 -24.05
CA LYS A 50 9.98 -17.62 -23.12
C LYS A 50 9.96 -16.15 -22.63
N PRO A 51 8.80 -15.54 -22.34
CA PRO A 51 8.80 -14.19 -21.76
C PRO A 51 9.39 -14.30 -20.35
N LEU A 52 10.67 -13.95 -20.21
CA LEU A 52 11.34 -13.80 -18.92
C LEU A 52 10.52 -12.79 -18.12
N ARG A 53 10.02 -13.21 -16.95
CA ARG A 53 9.43 -12.29 -15.98
C ARG A 53 10.51 -11.28 -15.65
N ALA A 54 10.22 -9.99 -15.86
CA ALA A 54 11.18 -8.94 -15.53
C ALA A 54 11.50 -9.01 -14.05
N ARG A 55 12.76 -8.82 -13.70
CA ARG A 55 13.24 -8.76 -12.33
C ARG A 55 14.26 -7.66 -12.19
N VAL A 56 14.29 -7.04 -11.03
CA VAL A 56 15.24 -5.96 -10.71
C VAL A 56 16.09 -6.35 -9.54
N ARG A 57 17.36 -5.96 -9.55
CA ARG A 57 18.20 -5.95 -8.34
C ARG A 57 18.82 -4.57 -8.16
N VAL A 58 18.91 -4.15 -6.90
CA VAL A 58 19.56 -2.90 -6.52
C VAL A 58 20.92 -3.22 -5.93
N LEU A 59 21.96 -2.65 -6.53
CA LEU A 59 23.32 -2.67 -6.05
C LEU A 59 23.63 -1.30 -5.45
N LEU A 60 23.69 -1.22 -4.13
CA LEU A 60 24.02 0.03 -3.44
C LEU A 60 25.49 0.39 -3.72
N LEU A 61 25.74 1.66 -4.00
CA LEU A 61 27.09 2.18 -4.13
C LEU A 61 27.75 2.12 -2.74
N GLN A 62 28.64 1.15 -2.52
CA GLN A 62 29.52 1.20 -1.36
C GLN A 62 30.40 2.43 -1.49
N GLY A 63 30.32 3.34 -0.51
CA GLY A 63 31.14 4.53 -0.48
C GLY A 63 32.61 4.17 -0.64
N LYS A 64 33.24 4.63 -1.73
CA LYS A 64 34.68 4.65 -1.84
C LYS A 64 35.16 5.70 -0.82
N HIS A 65 35.65 5.26 0.34
CA HIS A 65 36.64 6.07 1.05
C HIS A 65 37.82 6.22 0.09
N GLY A 66 38.03 7.44 -0.40
CA GLY A 66 39.11 7.76 -1.31
C GLY A 66 40.45 7.67 -0.59
N ASP A 67 41.23 6.67 -0.95
CA ASP A 67 42.69 6.71 -0.78
C ASP A 67 43.28 7.68 -1.81
N GLY A 68 44.07 8.63 -1.31
CA GLY A 68 45.19 9.23 -2.04
C GLY A 68 44.95 10.56 -2.77
N HIS A 69 45.32 11.68 -2.13
CA HIS A 69 46.55 12.42 -2.47
C HIS A 69 46.56 13.78 -1.75
N GLY A 70 47.23 13.85 -0.60
CA GLY A 70 47.60 15.10 0.05
C GLY A 70 48.95 15.57 -0.48
N ASN A 71 48.94 16.68 -1.22
CA ASN A 71 50.14 17.40 -1.63
C ASN A 71 50.63 18.24 -0.45
N GLY A 72 51.95 18.22 -0.20
CA GLY A 72 52.55 18.68 1.05
C GLY A 72 52.60 20.20 1.24
N LEU A 73 52.60 20.61 2.51
CA LEU A 73 53.23 21.85 3.01
C LEU A 73 53.75 21.61 4.44
N ARG A 74 54.94 22.16 4.68
CA ARG A 74 55.89 21.87 5.77
C ARG A 74 55.47 22.43 7.14
N SER A 75 55.78 21.69 8.21
CA SER A 75 56.57 22.15 9.38
C SER A 75 56.95 20.88 10.18
N GLY A 76 58.23 20.62 10.46
CA GLY A 76 58.92 21.06 11.68
C GLY A 76 59.50 19.83 12.39
N ALA A 77 60.82 19.78 12.51
CA ALA A 77 61.68 18.67 12.96
C ALA A 77 61.43 18.19 14.42
N THR A 78 61.29 16.87 14.66
CA THR A 78 62.22 15.91 15.37
C THR A 78 62.35 16.01 16.91
N PRO A 79 62.82 14.98 17.68
CA PRO A 79 62.80 13.52 17.46
C PRO A 79 62.57 12.61 18.74
N SER A 80 62.08 11.36 18.52
CA SER A 80 62.62 10.05 19.01
C SER A 80 62.57 9.64 20.52
N PRO A 81 62.87 8.36 20.92
CA PRO A 81 62.81 7.04 20.21
C PRO A 81 62.35 5.82 21.10
N VAL A 82 62.52 4.60 20.55
CA VAL A 82 62.83 3.30 21.23
C VAL A 82 61.60 2.42 21.58
N GLN A 83 61.48 1.10 21.30
CA GLN A 83 62.42 0.01 20.95
C GLN A 83 61.70 -1.09 20.12
N ALA A 84 62.46 -1.73 19.24
CA ALA A 84 62.18 -3.07 18.69
C ALA A 84 62.88 -4.15 19.55
N ARG A 85 62.43 -5.42 19.44
CA ARG A 85 63.24 -6.67 19.42
C ARG A 85 62.30 -7.87 19.19
N GLU A 86 62.54 -8.62 18.10
CA GLU A 86 63.14 -9.99 18.09
C GLU A 86 62.24 -11.03 18.77
N GLY A 87 61.71 -12.10 18.16
CA GLY A 87 62.12 -12.85 16.99
C GLY A 87 62.95 -14.06 17.41
N GLU A 88 62.37 -15.25 17.56
CA GLU A 88 63.11 -16.50 17.33
C GLU A 88 62.22 -17.75 17.17
N ARG A 89 62.70 -18.62 16.28
CA ARG A 89 62.15 -19.91 15.84
C ARG A 89 62.59 -21.03 16.78
N THR A 90 61.94 -22.18 16.70
CA THR A 90 62.64 -23.48 16.65
C THR A 90 61.74 -24.56 16.05
N GLU A 91 62.40 -25.44 15.30
CA GLU A 91 61.87 -26.53 14.48
C GLU A 91 61.79 -27.87 15.24
N GLY A 92 61.10 -28.85 14.64
CA GLY A 92 61.60 -30.22 14.62
C GLY A 92 60.61 -31.33 14.98
N GLY A 93 60.35 -32.25 14.04
CA GLY A 93 59.66 -33.51 14.33
C GLY A 93 58.99 -34.17 13.12
N GLY A 94 59.75 -34.92 12.32
CA GLY A 94 59.30 -35.57 11.08
C GLY A 94 58.79 -37.01 11.23
N GLY A 95 58.01 -37.47 10.26
CA GLY A 95 57.57 -38.87 10.09
C GLY A 95 57.09 -39.12 8.65
N ARG A 96 57.88 -39.85 7.85
CA ARG A 96 57.69 -40.13 6.42
C ARG A 96 56.75 -41.32 6.15
N ARG A 97 55.92 -41.26 5.10
CA ARG A 97 55.58 -42.40 4.21
C ARG A 97 55.48 -41.96 2.74
N ARG A 98 55.82 -42.92 1.86
CA ARG A 98 56.29 -42.84 0.45
C ARG A 98 55.14 -42.86 -0.62
N PRO A 99 55.42 -42.75 -1.95
CA PRO A 99 54.69 -41.89 -2.92
C PRO A 99 53.90 -42.61 -4.04
N ALA A 100 53.07 -41.86 -4.78
CA ALA A 100 52.83 -41.86 -6.25
C ALA A 100 51.57 -41.04 -6.61
N PRO A 101 51.30 -40.63 -7.87
CA PRO A 101 52.13 -40.07 -8.95
C PRO A 101 51.77 -38.59 -9.28
N ARG A 102 52.59 -37.88 -10.07
CA ARG A 102 52.41 -36.46 -10.43
C ARG A 102 51.32 -36.23 -11.49
N PRO A 103 50.44 -35.23 -11.31
CA PRO A 103 49.74 -34.52 -12.40
C PRO A 103 50.37 -33.14 -12.70
N PRO A 104 50.06 -32.52 -13.85
CA PRO A 104 50.83 -31.43 -14.49
C PRO A 104 50.64 -30.05 -13.82
N PRO A 105 51.47 -29.03 -14.17
CA PRO A 105 51.66 -27.85 -13.32
C PRO A 105 50.43 -26.96 -13.23
N LEU A 106 50.06 -26.63 -11.98
CA LEU A 106 49.05 -25.65 -11.61
C LEU A 106 49.44 -24.25 -12.13
N ARG A 107 48.77 -23.79 -13.18
CA ARG A 107 48.65 -22.35 -13.45
C ARG A 107 47.82 -21.74 -12.33
N HIS A 108 48.45 -20.89 -11.52
CA HIS A 108 47.76 -20.00 -10.58
C HIS A 108 46.79 -19.07 -11.34
N ARG A 109 45.55 -19.51 -11.56
CA ARG A 109 44.41 -18.59 -11.68
C ARG A 109 43.97 -18.30 -10.26
N ARG A 110 44.21 -17.07 -9.80
CA ARG A 110 43.56 -16.52 -8.61
C ARG A 110 42.06 -16.55 -8.84
N ASP A 111 41.40 -17.62 -8.39
CA ASP A 111 39.96 -17.62 -8.17
C ASP A 111 39.69 -16.69 -6.99
N LEU A 112 39.61 -15.39 -7.27
CA LEU A 112 38.86 -14.44 -6.45
C LEU A 112 37.37 -14.78 -6.62
N ARG A 113 36.94 -15.95 -6.13
CA ARG A 113 35.55 -16.12 -5.73
C ARG A 113 35.36 -15.32 -4.44
N ARG A 114 35.26 -13.99 -4.60
CA ARG A 114 34.46 -13.20 -3.68
C ARG A 114 33.11 -13.89 -3.64
N ARG A 115 32.76 -14.51 -2.51
CA ARG A 115 31.38 -14.92 -2.24
C ARG A 115 30.52 -13.68 -2.46
N ALA A 116 29.77 -13.66 -3.56
CA ALA A 116 28.81 -12.61 -3.84
C ALA A 116 27.75 -12.63 -2.71
N PRO A 117 27.32 -11.47 -2.20
CA PRO A 117 26.17 -11.43 -1.30
C PRO A 117 24.93 -11.95 -2.06
N PRO A 118 23.94 -12.51 -1.37
CA PRO A 118 22.82 -13.22 -1.99
C PRO A 118 22.07 -12.40 -3.04
N GLU A 119 21.66 -13.12 -4.08
CA GLU A 119 21.04 -12.71 -5.32
C GLU A 119 19.60 -12.17 -5.13
N ASN A 120 19.42 -11.03 -4.47
CA ASN A 120 18.09 -10.47 -4.21
C ASN A 120 17.49 -9.79 -5.46
N TRP A 121 17.10 -10.61 -6.44
CA TRP A 121 16.26 -10.19 -7.55
C TRP A 121 14.81 -10.08 -7.10
N LEU A 122 14.23 -8.88 -7.24
CA LEU A 122 12.82 -8.61 -7.03
C LEU A 122 12.05 -8.91 -8.34
N PRO A 123 11.11 -9.88 -8.35
CA PRO A 123 10.28 -10.10 -9.53
C PRO A 123 9.32 -8.93 -9.74
N ILE A 124 9.18 -8.50 -10.98
CA ILE A 124 8.23 -7.46 -11.39
C ILE A 124 7.06 -8.15 -12.09
N PRO A 125 5.85 -8.09 -11.52
CA PRO A 125 4.67 -8.65 -12.17
C PRO A 125 4.48 -8.01 -13.55
N PRO A 126 4.07 -8.78 -14.58
CA PRO A 126 3.91 -8.24 -15.92
C PRO A 126 3.02 -7.00 -15.95
N ARG A 127 3.41 -6.00 -16.76
CA ARG A 127 2.70 -4.73 -16.93
C ARG A 127 2.61 -3.87 -15.66
N SER A 128 3.37 -4.18 -14.61
CA SER A 128 3.58 -3.28 -13.49
C SER A 128 4.29 -2.00 -13.92
N LYS A 129 4.04 -0.93 -13.19
CA LYS A 129 4.81 0.31 -13.31
C LYS A 129 5.51 0.52 -11.98
N ILE A 130 6.83 0.54 -12.00
CA ILE A 130 7.60 0.73 -10.79
C ILE A 130 8.48 1.96 -10.92
N ALA A 131 8.62 2.68 -9.82
CA ALA A 131 9.63 3.69 -9.59
C ALA A 131 10.53 3.16 -8.48
N ILE A 132 11.84 3.29 -8.65
CA ILE A 132 12.81 2.90 -7.62
C ILE A 132 13.53 4.19 -7.25
N PHE A 133 13.46 4.54 -5.97
CA PHE A 133 14.06 5.75 -5.46
C PHE A 133 15.26 5.42 -4.57
N THR A 134 16.32 6.23 -4.68
CA THR A 134 17.52 6.13 -3.85
C THR A 134 17.93 7.51 -3.32
N TRP A 135 18.18 7.57 -2.01
CA TRP A 135 18.67 8.79 -1.34
C TRP A 135 20.18 9.02 -1.52
N HIS A 136 20.94 7.95 -1.79
CA HIS A 136 22.41 7.96 -1.76
C HIS A 136 23.06 7.50 -3.07
N GLY A 137 22.25 7.31 -4.12
CA GLY A 137 22.69 6.69 -5.36
C GLY A 137 22.66 5.16 -5.29
N ALA A 138 22.35 4.53 -6.41
CA ALA A 138 22.34 3.08 -6.55
C ALA A 138 22.57 2.70 -8.01
N THR A 139 23.15 1.52 -8.24
CA THR A 139 23.13 0.88 -9.54
C THR A 139 21.95 -0.08 -9.59
N ILE A 140 21.03 0.12 -10.52
CA ILE A 140 19.88 -0.75 -10.71
C ILE A 140 20.17 -1.64 -11.91
N GLU A 141 20.05 -2.94 -11.72
CA GLU A 141 20.06 -3.87 -12.84
C GLU A 141 18.65 -4.42 -13.08
N LEU A 142 18.23 -4.42 -14.34
CA LEU A 142 16.97 -4.96 -14.81
C LEU A 142 17.27 -6.13 -15.76
N ASP A 143 16.66 -7.27 -15.49
CA ASP A 143 16.72 -8.46 -16.34
C ASP A 143 15.30 -8.81 -16.78
N GLY A 144 15.01 -8.65 -18.07
CA GLY A 144 13.70 -8.89 -18.67
C GLY A 144 13.33 -7.87 -19.75
N ILE A 145 12.05 -7.85 -20.14
CA ILE A 145 11.52 -6.91 -21.13
C ILE A 145 10.76 -5.80 -20.39
N SER A 146 11.19 -4.55 -20.59
CA SER A 146 10.42 -3.36 -20.22
C SER A 146 9.87 -2.66 -21.47
N GLU A 147 8.75 -1.97 -21.32
CA GLU A 147 8.21 -1.08 -22.35
C GLU A 147 8.89 0.29 -22.31
N VAL A 148 9.17 0.81 -21.12
CA VAL A 148 9.75 2.15 -20.90
C VAL A 148 10.68 2.10 -19.70
N GLU A 149 11.91 2.62 -19.87
CA GLU A 149 12.94 2.73 -18.84
C GLU A 149 13.52 4.15 -18.90
N TYR A 150 13.50 4.86 -17.78
CA TYR A 150 14.11 6.18 -17.67
C TYR A 150 14.46 6.48 -16.22
N VAL A 151 15.39 7.42 -16.03
CA VAL A 151 15.71 8.01 -14.72
C VAL A 151 15.08 9.39 -14.67
N ALA A 152 14.38 9.69 -13.58
CA ALA A 152 13.80 11.00 -13.33
C ALA A 152 14.67 11.76 -12.31
N ASP A 153 15.18 12.92 -12.70
CA ASP A 153 16.03 13.75 -11.83
C ASP A 153 15.20 14.57 -10.83
N GLU A 154 13.98 14.96 -11.21
CA GLU A 154 13.07 15.74 -10.37
C GLU A 154 12.01 14.84 -9.74
N THR A 155 11.97 14.80 -8.40
CA THR A 155 10.96 14.03 -7.66
C THR A 155 10.46 14.80 -6.43
N PRO A 156 9.19 14.60 -6.02
CA PRO A 156 8.63 15.22 -4.82
C PRO A 156 9.05 14.53 -3.52
N MET A 157 10.02 13.59 -3.54
CA MET A 157 10.35 12.72 -2.41
C MET A 157 10.77 13.48 -1.16
N VAL A 158 11.53 14.57 -1.31
CA VAL A 158 11.92 15.44 -0.18
C VAL A 158 10.69 16.02 0.53
N SER A 159 9.67 16.45 -0.22
CA SER A 159 8.44 16.97 0.38
C SER A 159 7.65 15.89 1.12
N TYR A 160 7.65 14.66 0.59
CA TYR A 160 6.94 13.54 1.21
C TYR A 160 7.62 13.08 2.50
N VAL A 161 8.95 12.98 2.53
CA VAL A 161 9.68 12.58 3.75
C VAL A 161 9.63 13.67 4.84
N ASN A 162 9.61 14.95 4.46
CA ASN A 162 9.43 16.05 5.41
C ASN A 162 8.05 15.99 6.09
N VAL A 163 6.99 15.68 5.33
CA VAL A 163 5.67 15.41 5.91
C VAL A 163 5.75 14.24 6.89
N HIS A 164 6.36 13.12 6.50
CA HIS A 164 6.52 11.97 7.39
C HIS A 164 7.24 12.32 8.69
N ALA A 165 8.31 13.09 8.65
CA ALA A 165 9.04 13.54 9.85
C ALA A 165 8.16 14.36 10.82
N ILE A 166 7.30 15.25 10.28
CA ILE A 166 6.34 16.01 11.09
C ILE A 166 5.30 15.07 11.72
N LEU A 167 4.79 14.11 10.95
CA LEU A 167 3.82 13.12 11.44
C LEU A 167 4.43 12.24 12.54
N ASP A 168 5.68 11.83 12.39
CA ASP A 168 6.43 11.06 13.39
C ASP A 168 6.58 11.83 14.72
N GLY A 169 6.90 13.13 14.64
CA GLY A 169 6.89 14.02 15.81
C GLY A 169 5.53 14.07 16.52
N ARG A 170 4.42 14.12 15.75
CA ARG A 170 3.06 14.07 16.31
C ARG A 170 2.74 12.74 16.98
N ARG A 171 3.16 11.61 16.39
CA ARG A 171 3.00 10.28 17.01
C ARG A 171 3.76 10.18 18.33
N THR A 172 5.00 10.66 18.36
CA THR A 172 5.84 10.68 19.56
C THR A 172 5.21 11.52 20.67
N HIS A 173 4.71 12.70 20.34
CA HIS A 173 3.99 13.56 21.29
C HIS A 173 2.71 12.89 21.81
N ALA A 174 1.94 12.24 20.93
CA ALA A 174 0.74 11.51 21.29
C ALA A 174 1.03 10.31 22.22
N LYS A 175 2.14 9.61 22.01
CA LYS A 175 2.59 8.51 22.87
C LYS A 175 3.08 9.01 24.24
N ALA A 176 3.82 10.11 24.29
CA ALA A 176 4.36 10.67 25.53
C ALA A 176 3.27 11.20 26.49
N SER A 177 2.24 11.84 25.93
CA SER A 177 1.11 12.40 26.68
C SER A 177 0.17 11.35 27.29
N GLN A 178 0.35 10.06 26.97
CA GLN A 178 -0.38 8.96 27.61
C GLN A 178 0.25 8.51 28.94
N GLY A 179 1.54 8.81 29.18
CA GLY A 179 2.26 8.40 30.38
C GLY A 179 2.13 9.38 31.56
N SER A 180 1.71 10.62 31.29
CA SER A 180 1.44 11.63 32.32
C SER A 180 -0.01 11.48 32.80
N GLY A 181 -0.25 10.67 33.83
CA GLY A 181 -1.56 10.43 34.45
C GLY A 181 -2.18 11.63 35.17
N LEU A 182 -2.03 12.83 34.63
CA LEU A 182 -2.55 14.08 35.16
C LEU A 182 -3.70 14.56 34.24
N ASP A 183 -4.88 14.64 34.84
CA ASP A 183 -6.09 15.30 34.37
C ASP A 183 -6.96 14.56 33.33
N ALA A 184 -7.98 13.87 33.83
CA ALA A 184 -9.10 13.28 33.08
C ALA A 184 -10.00 14.32 32.36
N SER A 185 -9.61 15.59 32.34
CA SER A 185 -10.31 16.70 31.69
C SER A 185 -9.66 17.16 30.37
N GLN A 186 -8.46 16.65 30.02
CA GLN A 186 -7.85 16.88 28.70
C GLN A 186 -8.23 15.77 27.72
N SER A 187 -8.57 16.15 26.49
CA SER A 187 -8.87 15.21 25.41
C SER A 187 -7.74 14.20 25.25
N VAL A 188 -8.07 12.91 25.26
CA VAL A 188 -7.11 11.82 25.10
C VAL A 188 -6.23 12.11 23.88
N SER A 189 -4.92 12.20 24.11
CA SER A 189 -3.98 12.54 23.05
C SER A 189 -3.98 11.49 21.94
N GLN A 190 -4.08 11.97 20.70
CA GLN A 190 -4.24 11.14 19.51
C GLN A 190 -3.11 11.38 18.51
N GLY A 191 -2.72 10.32 17.81
CA GLY A 191 -1.81 10.40 16.69
C GLY A 191 -2.38 11.19 15.51
N PRO A 192 -1.56 11.42 14.47
CA PRO A 192 -2.01 12.10 13.27
C PRO A 192 -3.04 11.23 12.51
N ARG A 193 -4.16 11.83 12.12
CA ARG A 193 -5.17 11.25 11.23
C ARG A 193 -5.08 11.95 9.89
N VAL A 194 -4.32 11.34 8.99
CA VAL A 194 -3.90 11.95 7.72
C VAL A 194 -4.84 11.49 6.60
N ILE A 195 -5.49 12.41 5.91
CA ILE A 195 -6.29 12.11 4.72
C ILE A 195 -5.62 12.66 3.47
N VAL A 196 -5.46 11.81 2.46
CA VAL A 196 -4.80 12.14 1.19
C VAL A 196 -5.85 12.33 0.11
N VAL A 197 -5.91 13.54 -0.45
CA VAL A 197 -6.95 13.96 -1.39
C VAL A 197 -6.35 14.50 -2.69
N GLY A 198 -7.14 14.50 -3.75
CA GLY A 198 -6.72 14.94 -5.08
C GLY A 198 -7.41 14.15 -6.20
N PRO A 199 -7.30 14.61 -7.45
CA PRO A 199 -7.99 14.02 -8.58
C PRO A 199 -7.49 12.59 -8.88
N THR A 200 -8.15 11.92 -9.83
CA THR A 200 -7.64 10.64 -10.34
C THR A 200 -6.21 10.80 -10.88
N ASP A 201 -5.38 9.77 -10.68
CA ASP A 201 -4.00 9.73 -11.16
C ASP A 201 -3.10 10.89 -10.66
N SER A 202 -3.25 11.26 -9.39
CA SER A 202 -2.34 12.20 -8.69
C SER A 202 -1.30 11.52 -7.78
N GLY A 203 -1.33 10.19 -7.65
CA GLY A 203 -0.38 9.43 -6.82
C GLY A 203 -0.81 9.18 -5.37
N LYS A 204 -2.08 9.40 -5.01
CA LYS A 204 -2.60 9.24 -3.63
C LYS A 204 -2.24 7.89 -2.99
N SER A 205 -2.60 6.78 -3.64
CA SER A 205 -2.33 5.44 -3.11
C SER A 205 -0.83 5.17 -2.92
N THR A 206 0.02 5.72 -3.80
CA THR A 206 1.48 5.63 -3.67
C THR A 206 1.98 6.43 -2.47
N LEU A 207 1.48 7.66 -2.27
CA LEU A 207 1.83 8.46 -1.10
C LEU A 207 1.38 7.79 0.20
N CYS A 208 0.16 7.25 0.26
CA CYS A 208 -0.32 6.51 1.42
C CYS A 208 0.62 5.34 1.75
N ARG A 209 1.00 4.54 0.75
CA ARG A 209 1.94 3.41 0.93
C ARG A 209 3.30 3.87 1.44
N MET A 210 3.86 4.98 0.94
CA MET A 210 5.14 5.51 1.42
C MET A 210 5.05 5.95 2.89
N LEU A 211 4.02 6.72 3.26
CA LEU A 211 3.82 7.17 4.65
C LEU A 211 3.64 6.00 5.62
N LEU A 212 2.88 4.97 5.23
CA LEU A 212 2.70 3.75 6.01
C LEU A 212 4.00 2.94 6.14
N SER A 213 4.76 2.82 5.05
CA SER A 213 6.04 2.10 5.03
C SER A 213 7.09 2.78 5.90
N TRP A 214 7.20 4.10 5.86
CA TRP A 214 8.14 4.84 6.69
C TRP A 214 7.77 4.79 8.18
N ALA A 215 6.47 4.87 8.49
CA ALA A 215 5.98 4.74 9.86
C ALA A 215 6.26 3.34 10.43
N SER A 216 5.95 2.27 9.69
CA SER A 216 6.24 0.89 10.11
C SER A 216 7.74 0.61 10.25
N LYS A 217 8.59 1.15 9.35
CA LYS A 217 10.05 1.09 9.49
C LYS A 217 10.57 1.77 10.78
N GLN A 218 9.84 2.75 11.31
CA GLN A 218 10.14 3.42 12.58
C GLN A 218 9.47 2.75 13.80
N GLY A 219 8.84 1.59 13.61
CA GLY A 219 8.18 0.83 14.67
C GLY A 219 6.77 1.32 15.02
N TRP A 220 6.20 2.25 14.26
CA TRP A 220 4.79 2.62 14.41
C TRP A 220 3.87 1.63 13.72
N LYS A 221 2.65 1.49 14.24
CA LYS A 221 1.60 0.63 13.67
C LYS A 221 0.40 1.44 13.20
N PRO A 222 0.55 2.32 12.19
CA PRO A 222 -0.56 3.16 11.75
C PRO A 222 -1.67 2.32 11.10
N THR A 223 -2.91 2.77 11.25
CA THR A 223 -4.04 2.17 10.52
C THR A 223 -4.12 2.76 9.11
N PHE A 224 -4.06 1.91 8.10
CA PHE A 224 -4.42 2.29 6.74
C PHE A 224 -5.94 2.20 6.58
N VAL A 225 -6.55 3.27 6.08
CA VAL A 225 -7.97 3.32 5.72
C VAL A 225 -8.06 3.58 4.23
N ASP A 226 -8.82 2.76 3.51
CA ASP A 226 -9.03 2.89 2.08
C ASP A 226 -10.51 3.13 1.79
N LEU A 227 -10.83 4.36 1.39
CA LEU A 227 -12.18 4.79 1.02
C LEU A 227 -12.39 4.73 -0.51
N ASP A 228 -11.40 4.30 -1.30
CA ASP A 228 -11.57 4.16 -2.75
C ASP A 228 -12.26 2.85 -3.12
N ILE A 229 -13.60 2.86 -3.16
CA ILE A 229 -14.41 1.72 -3.61
C ILE A 229 -14.17 1.33 -5.09
N GLY A 230 -13.52 2.16 -5.90
CA GLY A 230 -13.28 1.90 -7.31
C GLY A 230 -11.95 1.19 -7.59
N GLN A 231 -10.89 1.54 -6.85
CA GLN A 231 -9.51 1.08 -7.05
C GLN A 231 -8.77 0.79 -5.73
N GLY A 232 -9.50 0.44 -4.67
CA GLY A 232 -8.94 0.14 -3.36
C GLY A 232 -7.87 -0.95 -3.35
N SER A 233 -7.02 -0.89 -2.34
CA SER A 233 -5.76 -1.65 -2.21
C SER A 233 -5.74 -2.65 -1.06
N ILE A 234 -6.79 -2.71 -0.24
CA ILE A 234 -6.93 -3.68 0.86
C ILE A 234 -7.62 -4.97 0.39
N THR A 235 -8.66 -4.86 -0.44
CA THR A 235 -9.48 -6.02 -0.85
C THR A 235 -10.06 -5.81 -2.25
N ILE A 236 -11.07 -6.60 -2.63
CA ILE A 236 -11.77 -6.45 -3.90
C ILE A 236 -12.43 -5.06 -4.03
N PRO A 237 -12.74 -4.61 -5.26
CA PRO A 237 -13.49 -3.37 -5.48
C PRO A 237 -14.85 -3.38 -4.79
N GLY A 238 -15.44 -2.20 -4.60
CA GLY A 238 -16.74 -2.03 -3.96
C GLY A 238 -16.70 -2.15 -2.44
N CYS A 239 -15.53 -1.93 -1.84
CA CYS A 239 -15.35 -2.01 -0.39
C CYS A 239 -14.76 -0.73 0.17
N ILE A 240 -15.19 -0.37 1.38
CA ILE A 240 -14.46 0.54 2.25
C ILE A 240 -13.77 -0.34 3.29
N ALA A 241 -12.49 -0.15 3.53
CA ALA A 241 -11.74 -1.03 4.39
C ALA A 241 -10.67 -0.32 5.22
N ALA A 242 -10.23 -0.97 6.29
CA ALA A 242 -9.08 -0.55 7.07
C ALA A 242 -8.24 -1.74 7.55
N THR A 243 -6.94 -1.55 7.71
CA THR A 243 -6.04 -2.57 8.26
C THR A 243 -4.85 -1.92 8.98
N PRO A 244 -4.39 -2.45 10.12
CA PRO A 244 -3.15 -2.00 10.75
C PRO A 244 -1.94 -2.37 9.88
N VAL A 245 -1.00 -1.45 9.71
CA VAL A 245 0.27 -1.71 9.03
C VAL A 245 1.36 -1.84 10.07
N GLU A 246 1.59 -3.06 10.53
CA GLU A 246 2.57 -3.34 11.60
C GLU A 246 3.97 -3.65 11.08
N MET A 247 4.05 -4.15 9.85
CA MET A 247 5.29 -4.53 9.19
C MET A 247 5.53 -3.67 7.95
N PRO A 248 6.80 -3.45 7.55
CA PRO A 248 7.11 -2.79 6.30
C PRO A 248 6.38 -3.45 5.13
N ILE A 249 5.75 -2.62 4.29
CA ILE A 249 5.02 -3.06 3.10
C ILE A 249 6.02 -3.69 2.13
N ASP A 250 5.76 -4.93 1.71
CA ASP A 250 6.58 -5.62 0.73
C ASP A 250 6.42 -4.95 -0.65
N ALA A 251 7.51 -4.86 -1.40
CA ALA A 251 7.51 -4.17 -2.69
C ALA A 251 6.67 -4.88 -3.76
N VAL A 252 6.44 -6.19 -3.61
CA VAL A 252 5.69 -7.05 -4.53
C VAL A 252 4.34 -7.43 -3.92
N GLU A 253 4.34 -8.01 -2.72
CA GLU A 253 3.13 -8.49 -2.04
C GLU A 253 2.25 -7.34 -1.53
N GLY A 254 2.82 -6.15 -1.31
CA GLY A 254 2.08 -4.97 -0.90
C GLY A 254 1.74 -4.96 0.59
N ILE A 255 0.53 -4.47 0.91
CA ILE A 255 0.10 -4.23 2.29
C ILE A 255 -0.24 -5.58 2.93
N PRO A 256 0.35 -5.94 4.08
CA PRO A 256 -0.03 -7.16 4.80
C PRO A 256 -1.52 -7.13 5.17
N LEU A 257 -2.26 -8.20 4.86
CA LEU A 257 -3.71 -8.28 5.02
C LEU A 257 -4.13 -9.26 6.12
N GLU A 258 -3.46 -9.23 7.28
CA GLU A 258 -3.71 -10.22 8.35
C GLU A 258 -5.13 -10.13 8.93
N MET A 259 -5.58 -8.93 9.28
CA MET A 259 -6.91 -8.71 9.88
C MET A 259 -7.56 -7.40 9.39
N PRO A 260 -7.96 -7.30 8.11
CA PRO A 260 -8.64 -6.12 7.60
C PRO A 260 -10.10 -6.07 8.09
N ILE A 261 -10.57 -4.88 8.45
CA ILE A 261 -12.00 -4.58 8.61
C ILE A 261 -12.52 -4.15 7.24
N VAL A 262 -13.53 -4.85 6.74
CA VAL A 262 -14.09 -4.61 5.41
C VAL A 262 -15.59 -4.43 5.48
N TYR A 263 -16.08 -3.32 4.94
CA TYR A 263 -17.50 -3.07 4.72
C TYR A 263 -17.80 -3.09 3.22
N PHE A 264 -18.81 -3.87 2.84
CA PHE A 264 -19.15 -4.06 1.43
C PHE A 264 -20.18 -3.05 0.95
N TYR A 265 -19.75 -2.15 0.08
CA TYR A 265 -20.62 -1.21 -0.62
C TYR A 265 -21.25 -1.82 -1.87
N GLY A 266 -20.58 -2.78 -2.51
CA GLY A 266 -21.12 -3.57 -3.61
C GLY A 266 -21.14 -2.90 -4.99
N HIS A 267 -20.74 -1.64 -5.10
CA HIS A 267 -20.65 -0.92 -6.38
C HIS A 267 -19.28 -0.24 -6.55
N THR A 268 -18.89 0.06 -7.79
CA THR A 268 -17.58 0.67 -8.06
C THR A 268 -17.62 2.20 -8.12
N THR A 269 -18.78 2.81 -7.83
CA THR A 269 -18.99 4.26 -7.85
C THR A 269 -20.03 4.66 -6.82
N PRO A 270 -19.82 5.75 -6.05
CA PRO A 270 -20.75 6.15 -5.01
C PRO A 270 -22.06 6.75 -5.57
N ASN A 271 -22.13 7.02 -6.88
CA ASN A 271 -23.35 7.50 -7.55
C ASN A 271 -24.54 6.57 -7.42
N VAL A 272 -24.31 5.27 -7.22
CA VAL A 272 -25.40 4.30 -7.10
C VAL A 272 -26.21 4.55 -5.83
N ASN A 273 -25.52 4.86 -4.73
CA ASN A 273 -26.13 5.07 -3.43
C ASN A 273 -25.15 5.83 -2.52
N ALA A 274 -25.20 7.16 -2.57
CA ALA A 274 -24.27 8.00 -1.81
C ALA A 274 -24.49 7.86 -0.30
N ASP A 275 -25.74 7.69 0.13
CA ASP A 275 -26.08 7.63 1.55
C ASP A 275 -25.60 6.34 2.20
N LEU A 276 -25.70 5.20 1.49
CA LEU A 276 -25.06 3.96 1.95
C LEU A 276 -23.56 4.13 2.09
N TYR A 277 -22.88 4.78 1.14
CA TYR A 277 -21.44 5.03 1.24
C TYR A 277 -21.09 5.85 2.48
N LYS A 278 -21.88 6.88 2.80
CA LYS A 278 -21.73 7.69 4.03
C LYS A 278 -21.96 6.86 5.29
N VAL A 279 -22.96 5.99 5.30
CA VAL A 279 -23.26 5.14 6.47
C VAL A 279 -22.13 4.14 6.70
N LEU A 280 -21.67 3.43 5.67
CA LEU A 280 -20.55 2.50 5.80
C LEU A 280 -19.25 3.19 6.25
N MET A 281 -19.02 4.42 5.79
CA MET A 281 -17.92 5.25 6.27
C MET A 281 -18.00 5.53 7.78
N LYS A 282 -19.20 5.84 8.28
CA LYS A 282 -19.45 6.06 9.71
C LYS A 282 -19.28 4.76 10.50
N GLU A 283 -19.79 3.64 10.02
CA GLU A 283 -19.61 2.32 10.66
C GLU A 283 -18.13 1.96 10.78
N LEU A 284 -17.35 2.16 9.71
CA LEU A 284 -15.90 1.94 9.75
C LEU A 284 -15.21 2.87 10.77
N ALA A 285 -15.52 4.16 10.75
CA ALA A 285 -14.93 5.11 11.69
C ALA A 285 -15.28 4.77 13.14
N GLN A 286 -16.53 4.41 13.44
CA GLN A 286 -16.95 4.01 14.78
C GLN A 286 -16.21 2.74 15.25
N THR A 287 -16.05 1.75 14.37
CA THR A 287 -15.29 0.53 14.67
C THR A 287 -13.83 0.85 14.98
N LEU A 288 -13.21 1.74 14.23
CA LEU A 288 -11.83 2.17 14.45
C LEU A 288 -11.67 2.99 15.74
N GLU A 289 -12.63 3.84 16.09
CA GLU A 289 -12.64 4.56 17.37
C GLU A 289 -12.73 3.60 18.56
N LYS A 290 -13.54 2.53 18.45
CA LYS A 290 -13.59 1.46 19.47
C LYS A 290 -12.26 0.71 19.58
N GLN A 291 -11.56 0.47 18.47
CA GLN A 291 -10.23 -0.14 18.51
C GLN A 291 -9.19 0.80 19.15
N PHE A 292 -9.24 2.09 18.83
CA PHE A 292 -8.31 3.09 19.38
C PHE A 292 -8.56 3.43 20.84
N SER A 293 -9.79 3.30 21.36
CA SER A 293 -10.03 3.47 22.79
C SER A 293 -9.35 2.37 23.61
N GLY A 294 -9.36 1.13 23.10
CA GLY A 294 -8.72 -0.03 23.74
C GLY A 294 -7.22 -0.20 23.44
N ASN A 295 -6.69 0.46 22.40
CA ASN A 295 -5.28 0.33 22.00
C ASN A 295 -4.58 1.69 21.90
N ALA A 296 -3.85 2.02 22.96
CA ALA A 296 -3.16 3.30 23.11
C ALA A 296 -2.02 3.49 22.10
N GLU A 297 -1.33 2.40 21.73
CA GLU A 297 -0.25 2.39 20.74
C GLU A 297 -0.79 2.68 19.34
N SER A 298 -1.84 1.97 18.91
CA SER A 298 -2.49 2.24 17.63
C SER A 298 -3.07 3.65 17.57
N ARG A 299 -3.67 4.12 18.66
CA ARG A 299 -4.18 5.50 18.77
C ARG A 299 -3.07 6.54 18.61
N ALA A 300 -1.88 6.31 19.18
CA ALA A 300 -0.73 7.20 19.02
C ALA A 300 -0.10 7.11 17.63
N ALA A 301 -0.10 5.92 16.99
CA ALA A 301 0.40 5.72 15.64
C ALA A 301 -0.46 6.43 14.57
N GLY A 302 -1.76 6.57 14.83
CA GLY A 302 -2.70 7.32 14.01
C GLY A 302 -3.14 6.57 12.74
N MET A 303 -3.58 7.34 11.74
CA MET A 303 -4.21 6.80 10.53
C MET A 303 -3.66 7.46 9.26
N VAL A 304 -3.63 6.69 8.17
CA VAL A 304 -3.45 7.21 6.81
C VAL A 304 -4.65 6.79 5.97
N ILE A 305 -5.37 7.76 5.42
CA ILE A 305 -6.68 7.59 4.78
C ILE A 305 -6.55 7.92 3.29
N ASN A 306 -6.69 6.90 2.44
CA ASN A 306 -6.79 7.06 0.99
C ASN A 306 -8.23 7.36 0.57
N THR A 307 -8.42 8.27 -0.39
CA THR A 307 -9.74 8.62 -0.93
C THR A 307 -9.86 8.31 -2.42
N MET A 308 -11.10 8.27 -2.91
CA MET A 308 -11.40 8.31 -4.34
C MET A 308 -10.84 9.57 -5.02
N GLY A 309 -10.66 9.51 -6.34
CA GLY A 309 -10.20 10.64 -7.16
C GLY A 309 -11.30 11.58 -7.66
N TRP A 310 -12.50 11.49 -7.10
CA TRP A 310 -13.63 12.35 -7.47
C TRP A 310 -13.71 13.55 -6.51
N VAL A 311 -13.39 14.73 -7.03
CA VAL A 311 -13.09 15.93 -6.21
C VAL A 311 -14.03 17.10 -6.51
N GLU A 312 -15.14 16.84 -7.21
CA GLU A 312 -16.13 17.83 -7.62
C GLU A 312 -17.54 17.33 -7.32
N GLY A 313 -18.50 18.25 -7.14
CA GLY A 313 -19.89 17.93 -6.85
C GLY A 313 -20.03 17.00 -5.63
N LEU A 314 -20.83 15.93 -5.78
CA LEU A 314 -21.01 14.91 -4.75
C LEU A 314 -19.68 14.29 -4.27
N GLY A 315 -18.68 14.15 -5.14
CA GLY A 315 -17.36 13.63 -4.74
C GLY A 315 -16.66 14.54 -3.71
N TYR A 316 -16.79 15.86 -3.87
CA TYR A 316 -16.27 16.85 -2.94
C TYR A 316 -17.03 16.82 -1.60
N GLU A 317 -18.35 16.68 -1.63
CA GLU A 317 -19.17 16.53 -0.41
C GLU A 317 -18.77 15.29 0.40
N LEU A 318 -18.60 14.15 -0.27
CA LEU A 318 -18.16 12.91 0.35
C LEU A 318 -16.75 13.02 0.95
N LEU A 319 -15.86 13.81 0.32
CA LEU A 319 -14.52 14.08 0.84
C LEU A 319 -14.59 14.90 2.13
N LEU A 320 -15.38 15.99 2.16
CA LEU A 320 -15.59 16.77 3.39
C LEU A 320 -16.19 15.92 4.52
N GLN A 321 -17.15 15.06 4.18
CA GLN A 321 -17.70 14.11 5.14
C GLN A 321 -16.66 13.11 5.65
N ALA A 322 -15.72 12.66 4.82
CA ALA A 322 -14.63 11.80 5.26
C ALA A 322 -13.67 12.51 6.22
N VAL A 323 -13.31 13.77 5.94
CA VAL A 323 -12.52 14.61 6.87
C VAL A 323 -13.18 14.65 8.25
N ASP A 324 -14.49 14.87 8.29
CA ASP A 324 -15.23 14.99 9.55
C ASP A 324 -15.46 13.66 10.25
N THR A 325 -15.87 12.64 9.51
CA THR A 325 -16.20 11.30 10.03
C THR A 325 -14.98 10.64 10.65
N PHE A 326 -13.81 10.77 10.04
CA PHE A 326 -12.56 10.23 10.58
C PHE A 326 -11.81 11.21 11.49
N LYS A 327 -12.34 12.43 11.69
CA LYS A 327 -11.69 13.50 12.47
C LYS A 327 -10.26 13.76 11.99
N ALA A 328 -10.07 13.81 10.67
CA ALA A 328 -8.76 14.02 10.07
C ALA A 328 -8.20 15.39 10.49
N ASN A 329 -6.97 15.41 11.00
CA ASN A 329 -6.28 16.62 11.46
C ASN A 329 -5.13 17.03 10.53
N VAL A 330 -4.85 16.24 9.49
CA VAL A 330 -3.92 16.58 8.42
C VAL A 330 -4.55 16.20 7.07
N VAL A 331 -4.69 17.18 6.17
CA VAL A 331 -5.20 17.00 4.81
C VAL A 331 -4.07 17.23 3.82
N LEU A 332 -3.64 16.19 3.12
CA LEU A 332 -2.60 16.25 2.09
C LEU A 332 -3.25 16.36 0.71
N VAL A 333 -3.11 17.51 0.06
CA VAL A 333 -3.71 17.79 -1.26
C VAL A 333 -2.69 17.56 -2.36
N LEU A 334 -2.88 16.52 -3.18
CA LEU A 334 -1.99 16.18 -4.29
C LEU A 334 -2.48 16.72 -5.64
N GLY A 335 -1.67 17.58 -6.26
CA GLY A 335 -1.75 17.87 -7.70
C GLY A 335 -2.96 18.68 -8.18
N GLN A 336 -3.64 19.43 -7.30
CA GLN A 336 -4.76 20.30 -7.70
C GLN A 336 -4.89 21.55 -6.80
N GLU A 337 -4.54 22.72 -7.36
CA GLU A 337 -4.53 23.97 -6.59
C GLU A 337 -5.92 24.46 -6.21
N LYS A 338 -6.88 24.39 -7.15
CA LYS A 338 -8.28 24.75 -6.91
C LYS A 338 -8.85 24.00 -5.70
N LEU A 339 -8.63 22.69 -5.62
CA LEU A 339 -9.07 21.87 -4.50
C LEU A 339 -8.44 22.32 -3.18
N CYS A 340 -7.14 22.62 -3.18
CA CYS A 340 -6.45 23.12 -2.00
C CYS A 340 -7.05 24.43 -1.49
N SER A 341 -7.31 25.40 -2.39
CA SER A 341 -7.95 26.67 -2.03
C SER A 341 -9.36 26.47 -1.49
N MET A 342 -10.18 25.63 -2.13
CA MET A 342 -11.54 25.33 -1.66
C MET A 342 -11.53 24.68 -0.26
N LEU A 343 -10.63 23.73 -0.02
CA LEU A 343 -10.51 23.08 1.29
C LEU A 343 -10.03 24.05 2.37
N LYS A 344 -9.06 24.91 2.05
CA LYS A 344 -8.58 25.94 2.98
C LYS A 344 -9.68 26.92 3.39
N GLU A 345 -10.55 27.29 2.46
CA GLU A 345 -11.66 28.18 2.76
C GLU A 345 -12.72 27.49 3.63
N VAL A 346 -13.16 26.29 3.24
CA VAL A 346 -14.22 25.54 3.96
C VAL A 346 -13.78 25.09 5.35
N LEU A 347 -12.51 24.70 5.51
CA LEU A 347 -11.97 24.20 6.77
C LEU A 347 -11.28 25.29 7.60
N LYS A 348 -11.35 26.56 7.19
CA LYS A 348 -10.78 27.71 7.93
C LYS A 348 -11.30 27.81 9.36
N SER A 349 -12.54 27.38 9.59
CA SER A 349 -13.19 27.35 10.91
C SER A 349 -12.69 26.21 11.82
N LYS A 350 -11.87 25.29 11.30
CA LYS A 350 -11.33 24.13 12.03
C LYS A 350 -9.82 24.32 12.24
N PRO A 351 -9.39 25.06 13.28
CA PRO A 351 -7.97 25.40 13.49
C PRO A 351 -7.07 24.19 13.75
N ASN A 352 -7.66 23.03 14.10
CA ASN A 352 -6.93 21.80 14.37
C ASN A 352 -6.68 20.94 13.11
N VAL A 353 -6.97 21.46 11.90
CA VAL A 353 -6.81 20.74 10.64
C VAL A 353 -5.75 21.44 9.79
N ASP A 354 -4.61 20.79 9.61
CA ASP A 354 -3.53 21.29 8.76
C ASP A 354 -3.74 20.87 7.31
N ILE A 355 -3.70 21.83 6.38
CA ILE A 355 -3.86 21.56 4.95
C ILE A 355 -2.54 21.81 4.24
N VAL A 356 -1.94 20.73 3.72
CA VAL A 356 -0.63 20.76 3.06
C VAL A 356 -0.80 20.43 1.59
N LYS A 357 -0.36 21.33 0.72
CA LYS A 357 -0.28 21.09 -0.73
C LYS A 357 1.01 20.33 -1.03
N LEU A 358 0.89 19.25 -1.79
CA LEU A 358 2.03 18.47 -2.26
C LEU A 358 2.01 18.37 -3.80
N HIS A 359 3.20 18.37 -4.38
CA HIS A 359 3.37 18.10 -5.81
C HIS A 359 3.09 16.62 -6.09
N LYS A 360 2.38 16.34 -7.19
CA LYS A 360 2.28 14.96 -7.70
C LYS A 360 3.63 14.56 -8.32
N SER A 361 3.92 13.28 -8.37
CA SER A 361 5.07 12.78 -9.14
C SER A 361 4.73 12.76 -10.63
N GLU A 362 5.68 13.20 -11.47
CA GLU A 362 5.57 13.11 -12.93
C GLU A 362 5.62 11.66 -13.45
N GLY A 363 6.06 10.71 -12.62
CA GLY A 363 5.95 9.28 -12.90
C GLY A 363 4.53 8.71 -12.79
N VAL A 364 3.54 9.52 -12.38
CA VAL A 364 2.16 9.06 -12.29
C VAL A 364 1.53 9.01 -13.68
N VAL A 365 1.12 7.79 -14.08
CA VAL A 365 0.53 7.57 -15.40
C VAL A 365 -0.99 7.69 -15.36
N LEU A 366 -1.53 8.38 -16.36
CA LEU A 366 -2.97 8.49 -16.61
C LEU A 366 -3.57 7.14 -16.99
N ARG A 367 -4.71 6.80 -16.40
CA ARG A 367 -5.42 5.53 -16.60
C ARG A 367 -6.83 5.78 -17.10
N ASN A 368 -7.09 5.31 -18.31
CA ASN A 368 -8.45 5.31 -18.87
C ASN A 368 -9.36 4.28 -18.17
N GLN A 369 -10.65 4.35 -18.47
CA GLN A 369 -11.68 3.50 -17.86
C GLN A 369 -11.42 1.99 -18.08
N LYS A 370 -10.91 1.60 -19.25
CA LYS A 370 -10.61 0.20 -19.58
C LYS A 370 -9.48 -0.36 -18.70
N VAL A 371 -8.44 0.44 -18.46
CA VAL A 371 -7.34 0.06 -17.54
C VAL A 371 -7.86 -0.13 -16.12
N ARG A 372 -8.73 0.78 -15.64
CA ARG A 372 -9.34 0.69 -14.31
C ARG A 372 -10.27 -0.53 -14.18
N GLN A 373 -11.03 -0.83 -15.21
CA GLN A 373 -11.89 -2.03 -15.24
C GLN A 373 -11.05 -3.31 -15.15
N LYS A 374 -9.97 -3.40 -15.93
CA LYS A 374 -9.03 -4.52 -15.86
C LYS A 374 -8.38 -4.63 -14.48
N ALA A 375 -7.97 -3.51 -13.89
CA ALA A 375 -7.44 -3.45 -12.53
C ALA A 375 -8.43 -4.04 -11.51
N ARG A 376 -9.71 -3.69 -11.61
CA ARG A 376 -10.76 -4.27 -10.77
C ARG A 376 -10.88 -5.78 -10.93
N SER A 377 -10.93 -6.27 -12.16
CA SER A 377 -10.99 -7.71 -12.44
C SER A 377 -9.76 -8.45 -11.93
N PHE A 378 -8.58 -7.84 -12.02
CA PHE A 378 -7.35 -8.41 -11.49
C PHE A 378 -7.36 -8.46 -9.96
N ARG A 379 -7.86 -7.42 -9.27
CA ARG A 379 -7.99 -7.43 -7.81
C ARG A 379 -8.94 -8.51 -7.30
N ILE A 380 -10.02 -8.79 -8.03
CA ILE A 380 -10.92 -9.91 -7.71
C ILE A 380 -10.19 -11.23 -7.91
N ARG A 381 -9.45 -11.39 -9.00
CA ARG A 381 -8.64 -12.59 -9.27
C ARG A 381 -7.55 -12.80 -8.20
N GLU A 382 -6.83 -11.75 -7.83
CA GLU A 382 -5.80 -11.75 -6.79
C GLU A 382 -6.35 -12.17 -5.43
N TYR A 383 -7.59 -11.77 -5.10
CA TYR A 383 -8.25 -12.20 -3.87
C TYR A 383 -8.44 -13.73 -3.80
N PHE A 384 -8.83 -14.37 -4.91
CA PHE A 384 -9.08 -15.82 -4.93
C PHE A 384 -7.80 -16.65 -5.17
N TYR A 385 -6.92 -16.17 -6.03
CA TYR A 385 -5.76 -16.94 -6.52
C TYR A 385 -4.42 -16.48 -5.93
N GLY A 386 -4.39 -15.37 -5.19
CA GLY A 386 -3.14 -14.76 -4.76
C GLY A 386 -2.44 -14.01 -5.89
N LEU A 387 -1.37 -13.30 -5.54
CA LEU A 387 -0.61 -12.48 -6.49
C LEU A 387 0.12 -13.34 -7.52
N SER A 388 0.61 -14.51 -7.09
CA SER A 388 1.43 -15.41 -7.90
C SER A 388 0.69 -16.67 -8.35
N ASN A 389 -0.64 -16.74 -8.16
CA ASN A 389 -1.43 -17.98 -8.29
C ASN A 389 -1.03 -19.05 -7.26
N ASP A 390 -0.67 -18.58 -6.07
CA ASP A 390 -0.22 -19.35 -4.93
C ASP A 390 -1.36 -19.78 -3.99
N LEU A 391 -2.54 -19.14 -4.11
CA LEU A 391 -3.76 -19.58 -3.45
C LEU A 391 -4.57 -20.51 -4.36
N SER A 392 -5.21 -21.50 -3.73
CA SER A 392 -6.04 -22.49 -4.42
C SER A 392 -7.50 -22.34 -3.95
N PRO A 393 -8.32 -21.53 -4.65
CA PRO A 393 -9.71 -21.39 -4.30
C PRO A 393 -10.48 -22.68 -4.61
N HIS A 394 -11.61 -22.87 -3.94
CA HIS A 394 -12.39 -24.10 -4.00
C HIS A 394 -13.75 -23.88 -4.67
N SER A 395 -14.18 -24.84 -5.49
CA SER A 395 -15.56 -24.89 -5.96
C SER A 395 -16.42 -25.54 -4.88
N ASN A 396 -17.43 -24.80 -4.42
CA ASN A 396 -18.37 -25.23 -3.40
C ASN A 396 -19.79 -25.22 -3.94
N ILE A 397 -20.63 -26.13 -3.44
CA ILE A 397 -22.03 -26.27 -3.84
C ILE A 397 -22.91 -25.98 -2.63
N ILE A 398 -23.74 -24.95 -2.73
CA ILE A 398 -24.57 -24.45 -1.63
C ILE A 398 -26.05 -24.66 -2.00
N ASN A 399 -26.86 -25.20 -1.08
CA ASN A 399 -28.30 -25.31 -1.31
C ASN A 399 -28.98 -23.96 -1.09
N PHE A 400 -30.07 -23.68 -1.81
CA PHE A 400 -30.83 -22.42 -1.65
C PHE A 400 -31.37 -22.24 -0.22
N SER A 401 -31.61 -23.33 0.51
CA SER A 401 -32.08 -23.30 1.91
C SER A 401 -31.00 -22.86 2.90
N ASP A 402 -29.73 -22.94 2.51
CA ASP A 402 -28.60 -22.77 3.45
C ASP A 402 -28.13 -21.33 3.52
N VAL A 403 -28.58 -20.48 2.59
CA VAL A 403 -28.17 -19.08 2.49
C VAL A 403 -29.35 -18.15 2.20
N SER A 404 -29.21 -16.90 2.61
CA SER A 404 -30.14 -15.81 2.29
C SER A 404 -29.37 -14.65 1.67
N ILE A 405 -29.84 -14.15 0.53
CA ILE A 405 -29.17 -13.10 -0.23
C ILE A 405 -29.93 -11.79 -0.05
N TYR A 406 -29.21 -10.71 0.24
CA TYR A 406 -29.77 -9.38 0.45
C TYR A 406 -29.08 -8.33 -0.42
N ARG A 407 -29.84 -7.32 -0.79
CA ARG A 407 -29.34 -6.09 -1.42
C ARG A 407 -29.63 -4.92 -0.49
N ILE A 408 -28.74 -3.92 -0.50
CA ILE A 408 -28.92 -2.68 0.26
C ILE A 408 -29.31 -1.57 -0.71
N GLY A 409 -30.44 -0.91 -0.43
CA GLY A 409 -31.04 0.07 -1.31
C GLY A 409 -31.77 -0.55 -2.52
N GLY A 410 -32.66 0.24 -3.12
CA GLY A 410 -33.53 -0.23 -4.21
C GLY A 410 -34.62 -1.18 -3.69
N GLY A 411 -35.79 -0.63 -3.37
CA GLY A 411 -36.98 -1.36 -2.97
C GLY A 411 -38.24 -0.75 -3.60
N PRO A 412 -39.41 -1.39 -3.44
CA PRO A 412 -40.67 -0.84 -3.95
C PRO A 412 -40.92 0.54 -3.35
N GLN A 413 -41.14 1.50 -4.23
CA GLN A 413 -41.53 2.86 -3.88
C GLN A 413 -42.95 2.85 -3.29
N ALA A 414 -43.18 3.67 -2.25
CA ALA A 414 -44.55 3.89 -1.78
C ALA A 414 -45.39 4.41 -2.96
N PRO A 415 -46.59 3.84 -3.21
CA PRO A 415 -47.43 4.33 -4.28
C PRO A 415 -47.75 5.82 -4.04
N ARG A 416 -47.80 6.61 -5.12
CA ARG A 416 -48.03 8.07 -5.04
C ARG A 416 -49.31 8.44 -4.28
N SER A 417 -50.29 7.54 -4.22
CA SER A 417 -51.52 7.68 -3.43
C SER A 417 -51.32 7.69 -1.92
N ALA A 418 -50.18 7.19 -1.42
CA ALA A 418 -49.80 7.16 0.00
C ALA A 418 -48.84 8.31 0.40
N LEU A 419 -48.53 9.23 -0.52
CA LEU A 419 -47.63 10.35 -0.30
C LEU A 419 -48.40 11.69 -0.20
N PRO A 420 -47.94 12.66 0.61
CA PRO A 420 -48.46 14.01 0.60
C PRO A 420 -48.39 14.64 -0.80
N ILE A 421 -49.33 15.54 -1.12
CA ILE A 421 -49.34 16.26 -2.39
C ILE A 421 -48.00 16.99 -2.56
N GLY A 422 -47.27 16.63 -3.63
CA GLY A 422 -45.96 17.18 -3.95
C GLY A 422 -44.73 16.38 -3.50
N ALA A 423 -44.91 15.27 -2.77
CA ALA A 423 -43.82 14.38 -2.38
C ALA A 423 -43.57 13.28 -3.43
N GLU A 424 -42.32 13.14 -3.88
CA GLU A 424 -41.90 12.01 -4.73
C GLU A 424 -41.51 10.80 -3.85
N PRO A 425 -41.76 9.56 -4.30
CA PRO A 425 -41.37 8.38 -3.55
C PRO A 425 -39.84 8.25 -3.50
N VAL A 426 -39.24 8.56 -2.35
CA VAL A 426 -37.83 8.27 -2.09
C VAL A 426 -37.74 6.87 -1.52
N ALA A 427 -37.17 5.92 -2.27
CA ALA A 427 -36.82 4.63 -1.72
C ALA A 427 -35.75 4.84 -0.64
N ASP A 428 -35.96 4.28 0.56
CA ASP A 428 -34.96 4.34 1.62
C ASP A 428 -33.62 3.76 1.11
N PRO A 429 -32.56 4.59 1.02
CA PRO A 429 -31.28 4.18 0.46
C PRO A 429 -30.58 3.11 1.31
N THR A 430 -30.96 2.96 2.59
CA THR A 430 -30.37 2.00 3.52
C THR A 430 -31.25 0.78 3.77
N ARG A 431 -32.38 0.66 3.06
CA ARG A 431 -33.27 -0.48 3.22
C ARG A 431 -32.59 -1.78 2.77
N VAL A 432 -32.59 -2.77 3.65
CA VAL A 432 -32.17 -4.14 3.33
C VAL A 432 -33.34 -4.88 2.71
N VAL A 433 -33.13 -5.46 1.53
CA VAL A 433 -34.16 -6.17 0.75
C VAL A 433 -33.67 -7.56 0.41
N ALA A 434 -34.47 -8.59 0.73
CA ALA A 434 -34.19 -9.96 0.35
C ALA A 434 -34.27 -10.13 -1.17
N VAL A 435 -33.33 -10.89 -1.74
CA VAL A 435 -33.22 -11.16 -3.17
C VAL A 435 -33.50 -12.64 -3.42
N ASN A 436 -34.43 -12.91 -4.33
CA ASN A 436 -34.71 -14.28 -4.76
C ASN A 436 -33.52 -14.84 -5.54
N ILE A 437 -33.14 -16.07 -5.23
CA ILE A 437 -32.06 -16.76 -5.94
C ILE A 437 -32.54 -17.12 -7.34
N ASN A 438 -31.92 -16.51 -8.36
CA ASN A 438 -32.23 -16.72 -9.77
C ASN A 438 -30.95 -16.62 -10.63
N ARG A 439 -31.09 -16.75 -11.96
CA ARG A 439 -29.94 -16.70 -12.89
C ARG A 439 -29.26 -15.33 -12.98
N ASP A 440 -29.86 -14.25 -12.49
CA ASP A 440 -29.25 -12.91 -12.52
C ASP A 440 -28.07 -12.78 -11.56
N LEU A 441 -27.94 -13.73 -10.62
CA LEU A 441 -26.80 -13.80 -9.71
C LEU A 441 -25.55 -14.42 -10.35
N LEU A 442 -25.67 -14.99 -11.55
CA LEU A 442 -24.57 -15.62 -12.25
C LEU A 442 -23.46 -14.60 -12.54
N HIS A 443 -22.20 -15.00 -12.29
CA HIS A 443 -21.01 -14.17 -12.44
C HIS A 443 -20.92 -12.95 -11.50
N LEU A 444 -21.77 -12.87 -10.47
CA LEU A 444 -21.65 -11.88 -9.42
C LEU A 444 -20.71 -12.34 -8.31
N VAL A 445 -20.01 -11.36 -7.73
CA VAL A 445 -19.29 -11.52 -6.47
C VAL A 445 -20.24 -11.12 -5.34
N LEU A 446 -20.42 -12.02 -4.38
CA LEU A 446 -21.25 -11.82 -3.19
C LEU A 446 -20.36 -11.71 -1.96
N ALA A 447 -20.72 -10.82 -1.04
CA ALA A 447 -20.03 -10.72 0.24
C ALA A 447 -20.71 -11.61 1.29
N VAL A 448 -19.91 -12.32 2.07
CA VAL A 448 -20.38 -13.11 3.22
C VAL A 448 -20.36 -12.20 4.44
N SER A 449 -21.54 -11.81 4.96
CA SER A 449 -21.63 -10.85 6.07
C SER A 449 -21.48 -11.52 7.43
N TYR A 450 -20.80 -10.89 8.38
CA TYR A 450 -20.80 -11.35 9.79
C TYR A 450 -22.09 -11.03 10.54
N ALA A 451 -23.06 -10.36 9.90
CA ALA A 451 -24.36 -10.12 10.50
C ALA A 451 -25.04 -11.43 10.91
N LYS A 452 -25.71 -11.41 12.07
CA LYS A 452 -26.54 -12.54 12.53
C LYS A 452 -27.97 -12.41 12.04
N GLU A 453 -28.43 -11.17 11.89
CA GLU A 453 -29.78 -10.81 11.47
C GLU A 453 -29.74 -9.78 10.32
N PRO A 454 -30.79 -9.71 9.46
CA PRO A 454 -30.76 -8.86 8.27
C PRO A 454 -30.62 -7.36 8.54
N ASP A 455 -31.16 -6.88 9.66
CA ASP A 455 -31.07 -5.48 10.10
C ASP A 455 -29.64 -5.07 10.53
N GLN A 456 -28.78 -6.04 10.85
CA GLN A 456 -27.39 -5.84 11.23
C GLN A 456 -26.44 -5.81 10.02
N ILE A 457 -26.93 -6.03 8.79
CA ILE A 457 -26.07 -6.16 7.59
C ILE A 457 -25.20 -4.92 7.36
N ILE A 458 -25.74 -3.73 7.58
CA ILE A 458 -25.02 -2.46 7.31
C ILE A 458 -23.94 -2.19 8.36
N SER A 459 -24.20 -2.52 9.63
CA SER A 459 -23.27 -2.30 10.75
C SER A 459 -22.23 -3.42 10.90
N SER A 460 -22.39 -4.52 10.16
CA SER A 460 -21.48 -5.67 10.20
C SER A 460 -20.44 -5.62 9.09
N ASN A 461 -19.19 -5.91 9.43
CA ASN A 461 -18.15 -6.18 8.44
C ASN A 461 -18.39 -7.54 7.75
N VAL A 462 -17.62 -7.82 6.71
CA VAL A 462 -17.74 -9.05 5.92
C VAL A 462 -16.60 -10.02 6.24
N ALA A 463 -16.91 -11.33 6.21
CA ALA A 463 -15.95 -12.41 6.38
C ALA A 463 -15.09 -12.62 5.13
N GLY A 464 -15.64 -12.31 3.97
CA GLY A 464 -14.98 -12.52 2.69
C GLY A 464 -15.96 -12.48 1.54
N PHE A 465 -15.54 -13.00 0.40
CA PHE A 465 -16.29 -12.94 -0.84
C PHE A 465 -16.34 -14.31 -1.51
N ILE A 466 -17.47 -14.59 -2.17
CA ILE A 466 -17.66 -15.76 -3.03
C ILE A 466 -18.02 -15.30 -4.42
N TYR A 467 -17.69 -16.11 -5.42
CA TYR A 467 -18.02 -15.83 -6.81
C TYR A 467 -18.98 -16.89 -7.37
N VAL A 468 -20.12 -16.47 -7.88
CA VAL A 468 -21.14 -17.40 -8.40
C VAL A 468 -20.78 -17.86 -9.81
N THR A 469 -20.44 -19.14 -9.96
CA THR A 469 -20.01 -19.75 -11.22
C THR A 469 -21.15 -20.41 -11.97
N ASP A 470 -22.14 -20.98 -11.26
CA ASP A 470 -23.32 -21.61 -11.86
C ASP A 470 -24.52 -21.61 -10.89
N ILE A 471 -25.74 -21.70 -11.43
CA ILE A 471 -26.99 -21.73 -10.65
C ILE A 471 -27.94 -22.77 -11.25
N ASP A 472 -28.14 -23.86 -10.52
CA ASP A 472 -29.09 -24.91 -10.86
C ASP A 472 -30.42 -24.66 -10.13
N ILE A 473 -31.37 -24.06 -10.85
CA ILE A 473 -32.72 -23.77 -10.34
C ILE A 473 -33.49 -25.07 -10.04
N GLN A 474 -33.31 -26.12 -10.86
CA GLN A 474 -34.08 -27.36 -10.72
C GLN A 474 -33.66 -28.10 -9.45
N ARG A 475 -32.34 -28.18 -9.20
CA ARG A 475 -31.78 -28.80 -8.00
C ARG A 475 -31.70 -27.86 -6.79
N LYS A 476 -32.06 -26.58 -6.96
CA LYS A 476 -31.95 -25.51 -5.95
C LYS A 476 -30.55 -25.40 -5.36
N LYS A 477 -29.54 -25.35 -6.24
CA LYS A 477 -28.12 -25.30 -5.88
C LYS A 477 -27.40 -24.13 -6.55
N ILE A 478 -26.49 -23.51 -5.81
CA ILE A 478 -25.54 -22.50 -6.30
C ILE A 478 -24.17 -23.17 -6.32
N VAL A 479 -23.47 -23.08 -7.44
CA VAL A 479 -22.04 -23.41 -7.51
C VAL A 479 -21.27 -22.11 -7.41
N CYS A 480 -20.36 -22.03 -6.46
CA CYS A 480 -19.55 -20.83 -6.24
C CYS A 480 -18.08 -21.18 -6.00
N LEU A 481 -17.21 -20.27 -6.41
CA LEU A 481 -15.81 -20.25 -6.02
C LEU A 481 -15.66 -19.57 -4.66
N THR A 482 -15.01 -20.24 -3.71
CA THR A 482 -14.73 -19.76 -2.35
C THR A 482 -13.21 -19.68 -2.12
N PRO A 483 -12.73 -18.74 -1.29
CA PRO A 483 -11.29 -18.61 -1.02
C PRO A 483 -10.74 -19.77 -0.18
N CYS A 484 -11.58 -20.39 0.64
CA CYS A 484 -11.25 -21.54 1.49
C CYS A 484 -12.28 -22.67 1.32
N PRO A 485 -11.90 -23.93 1.56
CA PRO A 485 -12.83 -25.05 1.57
C PRO A 485 -13.68 -25.04 2.85
N GLY A 486 -14.83 -25.70 2.80
CA GLY A 486 -15.73 -25.88 3.94
C GLY A 486 -17.01 -25.05 3.87
N GLU A 487 -17.73 -24.98 4.99
CA GLU A 487 -18.94 -24.17 5.09
C GLU A 487 -18.62 -22.68 5.12
N LEU A 488 -19.57 -21.86 4.64
CA LEU A 488 -19.42 -20.42 4.73
C LEU A 488 -19.45 -19.97 6.20
N PRO A 489 -18.63 -18.98 6.59
CA PRO A 489 -18.65 -18.42 7.95
C PRO A 489 -20.01 -17.84 8.37
N SER A 490 -20.87 -17.51 7.41
CA SER A 490 -22.23 -17.01 7.62
C SER A 490 -23.15 -17.41 6.47
N LYS A 491 -24.44 -17.49 6.77
CA LYS A 491 -25.52 -17.77 5.82
C LYS A 491 -26.08 -16.51 5.16
N ILE A 492 -25.71 -15.32 5.66
CA ILE A 492 -26.17 -14.04 5.13
C ILE A 492 -25.19 -13.54 4.07
N LEU A 493 -25.68 -13.45 2.84
CA LEU A 493 -24.93 -12.96 1.69
C LEU A 493 -25.46 -11.59 1.25
N VAL A 494 -24.54 -10.71 0.83
CA VAL A 494 -24.88 -9.37 0.33
C VAL A 494 -24.47 -9.27 -1.14
N VAL A 495 -25.42 -8.85 -1.99
CA VAL A 495 -25.22 -8.67 -3.43
C VAL A 495 -25.15 -7.19 -3.81
N GLY A 496 -24.15 -6.87 -4.64
CA GLY A 496 -24.00 -5.57 -5.30
C GLY A 496 -24.14 -5.70 -6.82
N THR A 497 -23.35 -4.93 -7.56
CA THR A 497 -23.29 -4.97 -9.04
C THR A 497 -21.91 -5.44 -9.55
N LEU A 498 -21.09 -6.03 -8.69
CA LEU A 498 -19.76 -6.49 -9.06
C LEU A 498 -19.85 -7.78 -9.87
N THR A 499 -19.62 -7.65 -11.17
CA THR A 499 -19.48 -8.78 -12.08
C THR A 499 -18.00 -9.12 -12.29
N TRP A 500 -17.69 -10.40 -12.37
CA TRP A 500 -16.38 -10.90 -12.72
C TRP A 500 -16.51 -12.07 -13.69
N LEU A 501 -15.73 -12.05 -14.76
CA LEU A 501 -15.62 -13.17 -15.70
C LEU A 501 -14.23 -13.74 -15.53
N GLU A 502 -14.18 -14.98 -15.08
CA GLU A 502 -12.94 -15.73 -14.99
C GLU A 502 -12.39 -15.98 -16.40
N GLY A 503 -11.17 -15.49 -16.68
CA GLY A 503 -10.54 -15.59 -17.99
C GLY A 503 -9.04 -15.35 -17.98
#